data_AF-A0A392V0U8-F1
#
_entry.id   AF-A0A392V0U8-F1
#
_cell.length_a   1.000
_cell.length_b   1.000
_cell.length_c   1.000
_cell.angle_alpha   90.00
_cell.angle_beta   90.00
_cell.angle_gamma   90.00
#
_symmetry.space_group_name_H-M   'P 1'
#
loop_
_entity.id
_entity.type
_entity.pdbx_description
1 polymer ?
#
loop_
_entity_poly.entity_id
_entity_poly.type
_entity_poly.pdbx_seq_one_letter_code
_entity_poly.pdbx_strand_id
1 'polypeptide(L)' 'MGLVTELGQKITEIARLTEERRKLQEELGALQVSMTPVEDEPEAARGLSTRAELVERIRVLG' A
#
# COMPACT_ATOMS: atom_id res chain seq x y z
N MET A 1 -8.59 -14.60 38.62
CA MET A 1 -9.63 -13.91 37.80
C MET A 1 -9.05 -12.88 36.83
N GLY A 2 -8.08 -12.03 37.22
CA GLY A 2 -7.52 -10.99 36.33
C GLY A 2 -6.86 -11.47 35.03
N LEU A 3 -6.03 -12.52 35.09
CA LEU A 3 -5.33 -13.05 33.91
C LEU A 3 -6.26 -13.62 32.83
N VAL A 4 -7.41 -14.19 33.22
CA VAL A 4 -8.39 -14.75 32.28
C VAL A 4 -9.10 -13.62 31.51
N THR A 5 -9.43 -12.52 32.19
CA THR A 5 -10.02 -11.34 31.55
C THR A 5 -9.03 -10.67 30.61
N GLU A 6 -7.77 -10.52 31.02
CA GLU A 6 -6.72 -9.95 30.18
C GLU A 6 -6.45 -10.80 28.93
N LEU A 7 -6.41 -12.13 29.08
CA LEU A 7 -6.27 -13.06 27.96
C LEU A 7 -7.45 -12.91 26.98
N GLY A 8 -8.68 -12.80 27.48
CA GLY A 8 -9.86 -12.55 26.64
C GLY A 8 -9.76 -11.27 25.83
N GLN A 9 -9.33 -10.17 26.45
CA GLN A 9 -9.12 -8.89 25.75
C GLN A 9 -8.05 -8.98 24.66
N LYS A 10 -6.92 -9.64 24.95
CA LYS A 10 -5.85 -9.84 23.95
C LYS A 10 -6.33 -10.69 22.77
N ILE A 11 -7.17 -11.71 22.99
CA ILE A 11 -7.75 -12.51 21.91
C ILE A 11 -8.63 -11.65 21.00
N THR A 12 -9.49 -10.79 21.56
CA THR A 12 -10.31 -9.87 20.78
C THR A 12 -9.47 -8.89 19.98
N GLU A 13 -8.41 -8.35 20.58
CA GLU A 13 -7.50 -7.43 19.88
C GLU A 13 -6.73 -8.11 18.75
N ILE A 14 -6.27 -9.35 18.95
CA ILE A 14 -5.64 -10.15 17.90
C ILE A 14 -6.61 -10.40 16.74
N ALA A 15 -7.88 -10.71 17.02
CA ALA A 15 -8.89 -10.91 15.99
C ALA A 15 -9.12 -9.61 15.19
N ARG A 16 -9.23 -8.46 15.87
CA ARG A 16 -9.39 -7.15 15.25
C ARG A 16 -8.21 -6.80 14.34
N LEU A 17 -6.98 -6.94 14.85
CA LEU A 17 -5.75 -6.66 14.11
C LEU A 17 -5.55 -7.62 12.92
N THR A 18 -5.97 -8.87 13.06
CA THR A 18 -5.92 -9.86 11.96
C THR A 18 -6.81 -9.43 10.81
N GLU A 19 -8.02 -8.96 11.10
CA GLU A 19 -8.96 -8.47 10.10
C GLU A 19 -8.50 -7.15 9.47
N GLU A 20 -7.97 -6.22 10.26
CA GLU A 20 -7.38 -4.97 9.75
C GLU A 20 -6.22 -5.24 8.81
N ARG A 21 -5.32 -6.16 9.18
CA ARG A 21 -4.21 -6.58 8.32
C ARG A 21 -4.71 -7.19 7.00
N ARG A 22 -5.76 -8.01 7.03
CA ARG A 22 -6.36 -8.61 5.82
C ARG A 22 -6.85 -7.52 4.86
N LYS A 23 -7.60 -6.54 5.36
CA LYS A 23 -8.09 -5.41 4.55
C LYS A 23 -6.96 -4.61 3.93
N LEU A 24 -5.93 -4.29 4.73
CA LEU A 24 -4.75 -3.57 4.23
C LEU A 24 -4.01 -4.36 3.14
N GLN A 25 -3.93 -5.68 3.25
CA GLN A 25 -3.34 -6.53 2.20
C GLN A 25 -4.15 -6.50 0.90
N GLU A 26 -5.48 -6.48 1.00
CA GLU A 26 -6.38 -6.39 -0.16
C GLU A 26 -6.27 -5.02 -0.84
N GLU A 27 -6.29 -3.94 -0.06
CA GLU A 27 -6.12 -2.57 -0.56
C GLU A 27 -4.74 -2.38 -1.20
N LEU A 28 -3.68 -2.92 -0.58
CA LEU A 28 -2.33 -2.89 -1.16
C LEU A 28 -2.26 -3.66 -2.48
N GLY A 29 -2.89 -4.84 -2.57
CA GLY A 29 -2.96 -5.60 -3.82
C GLY A 29 -3.70 -4.86 -4.92
N ALA A 30 -4.85 -4.24 -4.61
CA ALA A 30 -5.61 -3.42 -5.55
C ALA A 30 -4.82 -2.19 -6.02
N LEU A 31 -4.08 -1.55 -5.10
CA LEU A 31 -3.20 -0.44 -5.43
C LEU A 31 -2.06 -0.88 -6.34
N GLN A 32 -1.42 -2.02 -6.06
CA GLN A 32 -0.36 -2.57 -6.90
C GLN A 32 -0.84 -2.84 -8.33
N VAL A 33 -2.03 -3.42 -8.49
CA VAL A 33 -2.66 -3.62 -9.81
C VAL A 33 -2.93 -2.27 -10.49
N SER A 34 -3.38 -1.26 -9.74
CA SER A 34 -3.64 0.08 -10.29
C SER A 34 -2.37 0.84 -10.67
N MET A 35 -1.23 0.50 -10.04
CA MET A 35 0.09 1.07 -10.29
C MET A 35 0.90 0.26 -11.31
N THR A 36 0.36 -0.83 -11.88
CA THR A 36 1.08 -1.54 -12.95
C THR A 36 1.25 -0.60 -14.13
N PRO A 37 2.47 -0.47 -14.68
CA PRO A 37 2.69 0.37 -15.84
C PRO A 37 1.77 0.01 -17.00
N VAL A 38 1.26 1.01 -17.70
CA VAL A 38 0.50 0.78 -18.94
C VAL A 38 1.44 0.34 -20.07
N GLU A 39 0.92 -0.35 -21.09
CA GLU A 39 1.73 -0.93 -22.18
C GLU A 39 2.63 0.13 -22.86
N ASP A 40 2.06 1.32 -23.10
CA ASP A 40 2.76 2.44 -23.74
C ASP A 40 3.48 3.37 -22.75
N GLU A 41 3.62 2.97 -21.47
CA GLU A 41 4.32 3.80 -20.50
C GLU A 41 5.81 3.87 -20.84
N PRO A 42 6.37 5.08 -21.08
CA PRO A 42 7.77 5.21 -21.39
C PRO A 42 8.61 4.79 -20.19
N GLU A 43 9.69 4.04 -20.44
CA GLU A 43 10.60 3.57 -19.38
C GLU A 43 11.15 4.73 -18.54
N ALA A 44 11.31 5.91 -19.15
CA ALA A 44 11.72 7.14 -18.51
C ALA A 44 10.73 7.67 -17.45
N ALA A 45 9.46 7.29 -17.54
CA ALA A 45 8.41 7.67 -16.59
C ALA A 45 8.15 6.61 -15.49
N ARG A 46 8.74 5.41 -15.62
CA ARG A 46 8.59 4.36 -14.62
C ARG A 46 9.19 4.80 -13.29
N GLY A 47 8.45 4.56 -12.21
CA GLY A 47 8.88 4.87 -10.85
C GLY A 47 8.69 6.34 -10.45
N LEU A 48 8.17 7.20 -11.33
CA LEU A 48 7.75 8.54 -10.94
C LEU A 48 6.46 8.43 -10.12
N SER A 49 6.48 9.02 -8.93
CA SER A 49 5.38 8.97 -7.97
C SER A 49 4.73 10.35 -7.77
N THR A 50 5.40 11.42 -8.21
CA THR A 50 4.93 12.79 -8.08
C THR A 50 4.99 13.56 -9.39
N ARG A 51 4.13 14.60 -9.49
CA ARG A 51 4.15 15.55 -10.61
C ARG A 51 5.50 16.28 -10.73
N ALA A 52 6.17 16.57 -9.62
CA ALA A 52 7.45 17.27 -9.62
C ALA A 52 8.54 16.44 -10.31
N GLU A 53 8.61 15.14 -10.01
CA GLU A 53 9.54 14.21 -10.66
C GLU A 53 9.29 14.11 -12.17
N LEU A 54 8.02 14.10 -12.59
CA LEU A 54 7.65 14.11 -14.02
C LEU A 54 8.11 15.38 -14.73
N VAL A 55 7.85 16.56 -14.15
CA VAL A 55 8.27 17.84 -14.73
C VAL A 55 9.79 17.91 -14.89
N GLU A 56 10.53 17.44 -13.88
CA GLU A 56 11.99 17.40 -13.95
C GLU A 56 12.47 16.42 -15.03
N ARG A 57 11.84 15.24 -15.13
CA ARG A 57 12.20 14.26 -16.16
C ARG A 57 11.97 14.79 -17.56
N ILE A 58 10.86 15.49 -17.79
CA ILE A 58 10.54 16.14 -19.07
C ILE A 58 11.59 17.20 -19.40
N ARG A 59 12.03 18.00 -18.43
CA ARG A 59 13.09 19.01 -18.63
C ARG A 59 14.41 18.38 -19.11
N VAL A 60 14.77 17.20 -18.63
CA VAL A 60 16.02 16.50 -19.03
C VAL A 60 15.92 15.89 -20.42
N LEU A 61 14.72 15.54 -20.88
CA LEU A 61 14.49 14.87 -22.17
C LEU A 61 14.24 15.84 -23.34
N GLY A 62 13.80 17.08 -23.06
CA GLY A 62 13.62 18.15 -24.04
C GLY A 62 14.89 18.94 -24.30
#